data_AF-A0A2V9FGG6-F1
#
_entry.id   AF-A0A2V9FGG6-F1
#
_cell.length_a   1.000
_cell.length_b   1.000
_cell.length_c   1.000
_cell.angle_alpha   90.00
_cell.angle_beta   90.00
_cell.angle_gamma   90.00
#
_symmetry.space_group_name_H-M   'P 1'
#
loop_
_entity.id
_entity.type
_entity.pdbx_description
1 polymer ?
#
loop_
_entity_poly.entity_id
_entity_poly.type
_entity_poly.pdbx_seq_one_letter_code
_entity_poly.pdbx_strand_id
1 'polypeptide(L)'
;MRNRRVTRFELQLLEKLWDLGPCSVREIQEALPEEHRPAYTTVQTMIYRLEQKAAVRRVKKVGNAHVFEAVLTRMAVRKRLVAELLDMFGGSPASVMSHLVETGQLTLADIRAVEKELARRERKK
;
A
#
# COMPACT_ATOMS: atom_id res chain seq x y z
N MET A 1 -10.98 -18.60 -0.28
CA MET A 1 -10.04 -17.63 -0.90
C MET A 1 -9.41 -16.78 0.20
N ARG A 2 -8.07 -16.71 0.30
CA ARG A 2 -7.39 -15.91 1.34
C ARG A 2 -7.64 -14.43 1.10
N ASN A 3 -8.35 -13.78 2.00
CA ASN A 3 -8.67 -12.36 1.92
C ASN A 3 -7.40 -11.51 2.13
N ARG A 4 -6.75 -11.11 1.03
CA ARG A 4 -5.55 -10.25 1.03
C ARG A 4 -5.86 -8.77 1.29
N ARG A 5 -7.00 -8.42 1.89
CA ARG A 5 -7.33 -7.01 2.21
C ARG A 5 -6.33 -6.50 3.24
N VAL A 6 -5.71 -5.38 2.91
CA VAL A 6 -4.74 -4.70 3.76
C VAL A 6 -5.44 -3.48 4.35
N THR A 7 -5.45 -3.36 5.68
CA THR A 7 -5.98 -2.15 6.33
C THR A 7 -5.02 -0.98 6.15
N ARG A 8 -5.47 0.24 6.46
CA ARG A 8 -4.61 1.44 6.37
C ARG A 8 -3.32 1.30 7.17
N PHE A 9 -3.40 0.75 8.38
CA PHE A 9 -2.22 0.57 9.24
C PHE A 9 -1.33 -0.56 8.72
N GLU A 10 -1.91 -1.69 8.28
CA GLU A 10 -1.13 -2.75 7.63
C GLU A 10 -0.42 -2.27 6.36
N LEU A 11 -1.04 -1.37 5.58
CA LEU A 11 -0.42 -0.76 4.40
C LEU A 11 0.77 0.11 4.80
N GLN A 12 0.65 0.88 5.88
CA GLN A 12 1.77 1.67 6.40
C GLN A 12 2.96 0.78 6.78
N LEU A 13 2.72 -0.38 7.39
CA LEU A 13 3.77 -1.34 7.69
C LEU A 13 4.39 -1.94 6.42
N LEU A 14 3.57 -2.28 5.42
CA LEU A 14 4.06 -2.75 4.12
C LEU A 14 4.91 -1.69 3.40
N GLU A 15 4.54 -0.41 3.47
CA GLU A 15 5.34 0.68 2.92
C GLU A 15 6.73 0.74 3.58
N LYS A 16 6.81 0.61 4.91
CA LYS A 16 8.10 0.52 5.61
C LYS A 16 8.91 -0.72 5.24
N LEU A 17 8.26 -1.87 5.10
CA LEU A 17 8.91 -3.10 4.63
C LEU A 17 9.43 -3.00 3.19
N TRP A 18 8.72 -2.30 2.30
CA TRP A 18 9.20 -2.06 0.93
C TRP A 18 10.39 -1.11 0.89
N ASP A 19 10.42 -0.11 1.77
CA ASP A 19 11.52 0.86 1.84
C ASP A 19 12.79 0.26 2.47
N LEU A 20 12.63 -0.53 3.54
CA LEU A 20 13.75 -1.13 4.29
C LEU A 20 14.24 -2.45 3.71
N GLY A 21 13.40 -3.16 2.95
CA GLY A 21 13.64 -4.56 2.59
C GLY A 21 13.42 -5.51 3.79
N PRO A 22 14.03 -6.70 3.77
CA PRO A 22 13.84 -7.69 4.83
C PRO A 22 14.34 -7.20 6.20
N CYS A 23 13.43 -7.02 7.16
CA CYS A 23 13.72 -6.43 8.46
C CYS A 23 12.88 -7.04 9.60
N SER A 24 13.30 -6.82 10.84
CA SER A 24 12.63 -7.27 12.05
C SER A 24 11.47 -6.35 12.45
N VAL A 25 10.59 -6.85 13.32
CA VAL A 25 9.47 -6.06 13.87
C VAL A 25 9.96 -4.78 14.55
N ARG A 26 11.12 -4.83 15.21
CA ARG A 26 11.71 -3.68 15.89
C ARG A 26 12.15 -2.61 14.91
N GLU A 27 12.87 -2.99 13.85
CA GLU A 27 13.30 -2.07 12.80
C GLU A 27 12.10 -1.41 12.10
N ILE A 28 11.04 -2.18 11.83
CA ILE A 28 9.79 -1.66 11.26
C ILE A 28 9.15 -0.63 12.19
N GLN A 29 9.08 -0.92 13.50
CA GLN A 29 8.51 -0.01 14.50
C GLN A 29 9.33 1.29 14.61
N GLU A 30 10.65 1.18 14.64
CA GLU A 30 11.56 2.33 14.73
C GLU A 30 11.46 3.24 13.50
N ALA A 31 11.19 2.67 12.31
CA ALA A 31 10.95 3.43 11.07
C ALA A 31 9.58 4.14 10.99
N LEU A 32 8.68 3.91 11.95
CA LEU A 32 7.44 4.67 12.06
C LEU A 32 7.68 6.04 12.73
N PRO A 33 6.90 7.08 12.38
CA PRO A 33 7.02 8.41 12.97
C PRO A 33 6.93 8.35 14.50
N GLU A 34 7.86 9.00 15.19
CA GLU A 34 7.98 8.93 16.65
C GLU A 34 6.72 9.44 17.37
N GLU A 35 6.14 10.54 16.88
CA GLU A 35 4.94 11.18 17.43
C GLU A 35 3.73 10.23 17.49
N HIS A 36 3.65 9.25 16.58
CA HIS A 36 2.53 8.31 16.46
C HIS A 36 3.01 6.85 16.48
N ARG A 37 4.19 6.58 17.07
CA ARG A 37 4.81 5.25 17.04
C ARG A 37 4.02 4.28 17.93
N PRO A 38 3.43 3.21 17.35
CA PRO A 38 2.70 2.23 18.15
C PRO A 38 3.66 1.40 19.02
N ALA A 39 3.10 0.77 20.06
CA ALA A 39 3.82 -0.20 20.86
C ALA A 39 4.34 -1.38 20.00
N TYR A 40 5.46 -1.96 20.41
CA TYR A 40 6.10 -3.10 19.72
C TYR A 40 5.11 -4.25 19.49
N THR A 41 4.34 -4.61 20.52
CA THR A 41 3.36 -5.70 20.46
C THR A 41 2.24 -5.43 19.44
N THR A 42 1.85 -4.17 19.25
CA THR A 42 0.90 -3.77 18.22
C THR A 42 1.46 -4.02 16.82
N VAL A 43 2.70 -3.57 16.56
CA VAL A 43 3.37 -3.82 15.27
C VAL A 43 3.55 -5.32 15.05
N GLN A 44 4.01 -6.05 16.07
CA GLN A 44 4.17 -7.51 16.02
C GLN A 44 2.86 -8.21 15.64
N THR A 45 1.77 -7.86 16.29
CA THR A 45 0.44 -8.44 16.03
C THR A 45 0.01 -8.18 14.59
N MET A 46 0.24 -6.97 14.07
CA MET A 46 -0.11 -6.65 12.69
C MET A 46 0.78 -7.36 11.67
N ILE A 47 2.08 -7.50 11.93
CA ILE A 47 2.99 -8.26 11.07
C ILE A 47 2.56 -9.74 11.02
N TYR A 48 2.16 -10.32 12.14
CA TYR A 48 1.66 -11.70 12.18
C TYR A 48 0.32 -11.83 11.44
N ARG A 49 -0.56 -10.83 11.50
CA ARG A 49 -1.79 -10.78 10.69
C ARG A 49 -1.49 -10.68 9.19
N LEU A 50 -0.53 -9.83 8.80
CA LEU A 50 -0.05 -9.74 7.43
C LEU A 50 0.54 -11.08 6.95
N GLU A 51 1.24 -11.81 7.81
CA GLU A 51 1.78 -13.14 7.52
C GLU A 51 0.65 -14.15 7.30
N GLN A 52 -0.37 -14.17 8.16
CA GLN A 52 -1.58 -15.00 7.97
C GLN A 52 -2.30 -14.70 6.65
N LYS A 53 -2.29 -13.43 6.22
CA LYS A 53 -2.82 -12.98 4.92
C LYS A 53 -1.92 -13.32 3.73
N ALA A 54 -0.75 -13.93 3.97
CA ALA A 54 0.31 -14.17 2.99
C ALA A 54 0.77 -12.87 2.28
N ALA A 55 0.71 -11.74 3.00
CA ALA A 55 1.19 -10.44 2.53
C ALA A 55 2.67 -10.21 2.83
N VAL A 56 3.16 -10.82 3.92
CA VAL A 56 4.57 -10.88 4.30
C VAL A 56 4.93 -12.34 4.63
N ARG A 57 6.22 -12.65 4.69
CA ARG A 57 6.71 -13.95 5.16
C ARG A 57 7.95 -13.79 6.03
N ARG A 58 8.14 -14.70 6.99
CA ARG A 58 9.41 -14.83 7.72
C ARG A 58 10.47 -15.39 6.77
N VAL A 59 11.65 -14.76 6.77
CA VAL A 59 12.77 -15.18 5.92
C VAL A 59 13.91 -15.79 6.70
N LYS A 60 14.18 -15.29 7.90
CA LYS A 60 15.24 -15.79 8.78
C LYS A 60 14.97 -15.40 10.22
N LYS A 61 15.78 -15.97 11.12
CA LYS A 61 15.84 -15.61 12.53
C LYS A 61 17.25 -15.11 12.83
N VAL A 62 17.35 -13.95 13.45
CA VAL A 62 18.62 -13.35 13.90
C VAL A 62 18.56 -13.23 15.42
N GLY A 63 19.35 -14.05 16.12
CA GLY A 63 19.21 -14.22 17.57
C GLY A 63 17.79 -14.69 17.93
N ASN A 64 17.06 -13.87 18.69
CA ASN A 64 15.67 -14.13 19.06
C ASN A 64 14.64 -13.38 18.20
N ALA A 65 15.08 -12.55 17.24
CA ALA A 65 14.19 -11.77 16.39
C ALA A 65 13.90 -12.49 15.05
N HIS A 66 12.63 -12.47 14.63
CA HIS A 66 12.24 -12.88 13.28
C HIS A 66 12.38 -11.71 12.31
N VAL A 67 12.93 -12.01 11.13
CA VAL A 67 13.03 -11.06 10.01
C VAL A 67 11.93 -11.40 9.00
N PHE A 68 11.23 -10.37 8.55
CA PHE A 68 10.11 -10.45 7.63
C PHE A 68 10.43 -9.74 6.32
N GLU A 69 9.86 -10.23 5.23
CA GLU A 69 9.88 -9.53 3.95
C GLU A 69 8.47 -9.46 3.34
N ALA A 70 8.23 -8.42 2.54
CA ALA A 70 6.98 -8.27 1.82
C ALA A 70 6.89 -9.27 0.66
N VAL A 71 5.79 -10.03 0.62
CA VAL A 71 5.48 -10.95 -0.48
C VAL A 71 4.66 -10.23 -1.55
N LEU A 72 3.77 -9.33 -1.14
CA LEU A 72 3.00 -8.50 -2.07
C LEU A 72 3.86 -7.33 -2.56
N THR A 73 3.77 -7.04 -3.85
CA THR A 73 4.42 -5.88 -4.43
C THR A 73 3.60 -4.62 -4.17
N ARG A 74 4.29 -3.48 -4.02
CA ARG A 74 3.67 -2.15 -3.91
C ARG A 74 2.64 -1.90 -5.01
N MET A 75 2.99 -2.27 -6.25
CA MET A 75 2.11 -2.12 -7.41
C MET A 75 0.86 -3.00 -7.33
N ALA A 76 0.98 -4.26 -6.90
CA ALA A 76 -0.17 -5.16 -6.78
C ALA A 76 -1.18 -4.66 -5.74
N VAL A 77 -0.69 -4.19 -4.59
CA VAL A 77 -1.54 -3.63 -3.55
C VAL A 77 -2.23 -2.35 -4.02
N ARG A 78 -1.50 -1.41 -4.65
CA ARG A 78 -2.10 -0.17 -5.18
C ARG A 78 -3.14 -0.43 -6.26
N LYS A 79 -2.87 -1.33 -7.21
CA LYS A 79 -3.84 -1.70 -8.26
C LYS A 79 -5.14 -2.21 -7.66
N ARG A 80 -5.04 -3.04 -6.62
CA ARG A 80 -6.20 -3.54 -5.89
C ARG A 80 -6.97 -2.42 -5.19
N LEU A 81 -6.28 -1.52 -4.47
CA LEU A 81 -6.94 -0.40 -3.79
C LEU A 81 -7.68 0.52 -4.75
N VAL A 82 -7.10 0.78 -5.94
CA VAL A 82 -7.78 1.55 -6.99
C VAL A 82 -9.00 0.80 -7.52
N ALA A 83 -8.93 -0.52 -7.71
CA ALA A 83 -10.10 -1.31 -8.11
C ALA A 83 -11.21 -1.27 -7.05
N GLU A 84 -10.87 -1.42 -5.76
CA GLU A 84 -11.84 -1.31 -4.66
C GLU A 84 -12.45 0.10 -4.58
N LEU A 85 -11.67 1.15 -4.83
CA LEU A 85 -12.18 2.52 -4.94
C LEU A 85 -13.16 2.67 -6.10
N LEU A 86 -12.79 2.19 -7.30
CA LEU A 86 -13.66 2.25 -8.47
C LEU A 86 -14.98 1.51 -8.22
N ASP A 87 -14.94 0.33 -7.60
CA ASP A 87 -16.14 -0.43 -7.24
C ASP A 87 -17.08 0.38 -6.31
N MET A 88 -16.52 1.18 -5.38
CA MET A 88 -17.30 2.07 -4.52
C MET A 88 -17.96 3.24 -5.28
N PHE A 89 -17.42 3.61 -6.45
CA PHE A 89 -17.94 4.65 -7.33
C PHE A 89 -18.63 4.07 -8.59
N GLY A 90 -19.29 2.92 -8.44
CA GLY A 90 -20.08 2.30 -9.51
C GLY A 90 -19.26 1.77 -10.69
N GLY A 91 -17.96 1.52 -10.48
CA GLY A 91 -17.04 1.02 -11.50
C GLY A 91 -16.61 2.05 -12.55
N SER A 92 -17.00 3.32 -12.41
CA SER A 92 -16.73 4.37 -13.39
C SER A 92 -15.56 5.26 -12.99
N PRO A 93 -14.43 5.24 -13.71
CA PRO A 93 -13.35 6.21 -13.51
C PRO A 93 -13.81 7.66 -13.67
N ALA A 94 -14.79 7.91 -14.56
CA ALA A 94 -15.35 9.23 -14.76
C ALA A 94 -16.07 9.74 -13.50
N SER A 95 -16.77 8.87 -12.76
CA SER A 95 -17.44 9.25 -11.51
C SER A 95 -16.44 9.68 -10.43
N VAL A 96 -15.32 8.96 -10.30
CA VAL A 96 -14.23 9.36 -9.40
C VAL A 96 -13.66 10.72 -9.81
N MET A 97 -13.41 10.92 -11.10
CA MET A 97 -12.86 12.18 -11.62
C MET A 97 -13.81 13.36 -11.40
N SER A 98 -15.10 13.20 -11.65
CA SER A 98 -16.11 14.22 -11.39
C SER A 98 -16.10 14.66 -9.93
N HIS A 99 -16.04 13.71 -8.99
CA HIS A 99 -15.96 14.04 -7.58
C HIS A 99 -14.67 14.80 -7.21
N LEU A 100 -13.53 14.45 -7.81
CA LEU A 100 -12.28 15.19 -7.57
C LEU A 100 -12.32 16.62 -8.13
N VAL A 101 -13.06 16.86 -9.22
CA VAL A 101 -13.31 18.21 -9.72
C VAL A 101 -14.22 18.99 -8.77
N GLU A 102 -15.33 18.38 -8.33
CA GLU A 102 -16.28 19.00 -7.40
C GLU A 102 -15.64 19.39 -6.06
N THR A 103 -14.71 18.57 -5.55
CA THR A 103 -13.99 18.84 -4.28
C THR A 103 -12.77 19.74 -4.45
N GLY A 104 -12.43 20.16 -5.68
CA GLY A 104 -11.25 20.98 -5.98
C GLY A 104 -9.92 20.23 -5.80
N GLN A 105 -9.95 18.90 -5.76
CA GLN A 105 -8.76 18.04 -5.62
C GLN A 105 -8.10 17.70 -6.96
N LEU A 106 -8.72 18.07 -8.08
CA LEU A 106 -8.18 17.89 -9.43
C LEU A 106 -8.10 19.23 -10.17
N THR A 107 -6.91 19.55 -10.68
CA THR A 107 -6.68 20.76 -11.46
C THR A 107 -6.60 20.47 -12.96
N LEU A 108 -6.74 21.52 -13.78
CA LEU A 108 -6.47 21.42 -15.23
C LEU A 108 -5.03 20.99 -15.54
N ALA A 109 -4.07 21.25 -14.65
CA ALA A 109 -2.69 20.78 -14.83
C ALA A 109 -2.60 19.26 -14.68
N ASP A 110 -3.30 18.69 -13.70
CA ASP A 110 -3.37 17.25 -13.47
C ASP A 110 -4.03 16.53 -14.65
N ILE A 111 -5.12 17.07 -15.18
CA ILE A 111 -5.80 16.54 -16.37
C ILE A 111 -4.84 16.51 -17.57
N ARG A 112 -4.15 17.61 -17.85
CA ARG A 112 -3.17 17.68 -18.96
C ARG A 112 -2.02 16.69 -18.79
N ALA A 113 -1.59 16.43 -17.56
CA ALA A 113 -0.57 15.42 -17.29
C ALA A 113 -1.07 14.00 -17.61
N VAL A 114 -2.31 13.69 -17.25
CA VAL A 114 -2.95 12.41 -17.56
C VAL A 114 -3.16 12.24 -19.07
N GLU A 115 -3.63 13.26 -19.78
CA GLU A 115 -3.78 13.25 -21.25
C GLU A 115 -2.45 12.95 -21.96
N LYS A 116 -1.36 13.59 -21.52
CA LYS A 116 -0.02 13.37 -22.09
C LYS A 116 0.44 11.92 -21.90
N GLU A 117 0.15 11.32 -20.75
CA GLU A 117 0.49 9.91 -20.48
C GLU A 117 -0.35 8.95 -21.33
N LEU A 118 -1.66 9.22 -21.51
CA LEU A 118 -2.51 8.44 -22.41
C LEU A 118 -2.00 8.48 -23.86
N ALA A 119 -1.72 9.67 -24.38
CA ALA A 119 -1.18 9.84 -25.73
C ALA A 119 0.18 9.12 -25.91
N ARG A 120 1.02 9.08 -24.88
CA ARG A 120 2.30 8.34 -24.90
C ARG A 120 2.10 6.83 -24.98
N ARG A 121 1.07 6.30 -24.32
CA ARG A 121 0.75 4.86 -24.33
C ARG A 121 0.13 4.42 -25.65
N GLU A 122 -0.73 5.22 -26.24
CA GLU A 122 -1.34 4.93 -27.55
C GLU A 122 -0.31 4.92 -28.68
N ARG A 123 0.70 5.80 -28.64
CA ARG A 123 1.81 5.81 -29.62
C ARG A 123 2.77 4.63 -29.51
N LYS A 124 2.76 3.89 -28.40
CA LYS A 124 3.60 2.70 -28.17
C LYS A 124 2.87 1.39 -28.50
N LYS A 125 1.60 1.48 -28.91
CA LYS A 125 0.75 0.37 -29.31
C LYS A 125 0.79 0.24 -30.82
#